data_AF-A0A2D6NHY1-F1
#
_entry.id   AF-A0A2D6NHY1-F1
#
_cell.length_a   1.000
_cell.length_b   1.000
_cell.length_c   1.000
_cell.angle_alpha   90.00
_cell.angle_beta   90.00
_cell.angle_gamma   90.00
#
_symmetry.space_group_name_H-M   'P 1'
#
loop_
_entity.id
_entity.type
_entity.pdbx_description
1 polymer ?
#
loop_
_entity_poly.entity_id
_entity_poly.type
_entity_poly.pdbx_seq_one_letter_code
_entity_poly.pdbx_strand_id
1 'polypeptide(L)'
;MFLEILCNNISGEIISVYYSEVYPDNLSRLFFRHGKNPANSEQCRISLDTEMALEIKSNIGDQAVISDDGKAIIKRVIPYEYLRDSYIVDTSKEVKIPEGVVFPEGMKLRKLKRK
;
A
#
# COMPACT_ATOMS: atom_id res chain seq x y z
N MET A 1 -0.62 0.47 -11.56
CA MET A 1 -0.22 0.85 -10.20
C MET A 1 -0.65 -0.23 -9.22
N PHE A 2 0.21 -0.57 -8.27
CA PHE A 2 -0.14 -1.48 -7.19
C PHE A 2 0.60 -1.09 -5.92
N LEU A 3 0.14 -1.61 -4.80
CA LEU A 3 0.87 -1.57 -3.54
C LEU A 3 1.32 -2.97 -3.20
N GLU A 4 2.56 -3.13 -2.76
CA GLU A 4 3.01 -4.34 -2.08
C GLU A 4 3.11 -4.02 -0.59
N ILE A 5 2.38 -4.77 0.22
CA ILE A 5 2.14 -4.46 1.63
C ILE A 5 2.51 -5.65 2.48
N LEU A 6 3.26 -5.40 3.56
CA LEU A 6 3.31 -6.30 4.71
C LEU A 6 2.26 -5.82 5.71
N CYS A 7 1.29 -6.67 6.04
CA CYS A 7 0.22 -6.34 6.97
C CYS A 7 0.05 -7.40 8.06
N ASN A 8 -0.57 -7.02 9.17
CA ASN A 8 -1.06 -7.97 10.16
C ASN A 8 -2.28 -8.71 9.56
N ASN A 9 -2.23 -10.04 9.47
CA ASN A 9 -3.28 -10.84 8.83
C ASN A 9 -4.58 -10.95 9.66
N ILE A 10 -4.55 -10.54 10.93
CA ILE A 10 -5.72 -10.47 11.81
C ILE A 10 -6.37 -9.09 11.71
N SER A 11 -5.63 -8.01 12.01
CA SER A 11 -6.18 -6.66 12.07
C SER A 11 -6.24 -5.94 10.72
N GLY A 12 -5.51 -6.42 9.71
CA GLY A 12 -5.33 -5.73 8.44
C GLY A 12 -4.42 -4.50 8.52
N GLU A 13 -3.81 -4.23 9.68
CA GLU A 13 -2.93 -3.08 9.87
C GLU A 13 -1.72 -3.16 8.95
N ILE A 14 -1.42 -2.04 8.29
CA ILE A 14 -0.28 -1.88 7.39
C ILE A 14 0.99 -1.73 8.23
N ILE A 15 1.92 -2.68 8.10
CA ILE A 15 3.23 -2.70 8.77
C ILE A 15 4.29 -2.05 7.88
N SER A 16 4.21 -2.28 6.58
CA SER A 16 5.09 -1.67 5.59
C SER A 16 4.40 -1.64 4.22
N VAL A 17 4.72 -0.62 3.42
CA VAL A 17 4.20 -0.42 2.07
C VAL A 17 5.36 -0.14 1.14
N TYR A 18 5.30 -0.77 -0.02
CA TYR A 18 6.00 -0.36 -1.23
C TYR A 18 4.97 0.09 -2.27
N TYR A 19 5.10 1.34 -2.71
CA TYR A 19 4.24 1.95 -3.72
C TYR A 19 4.97 1.93 -5.07
N SER A 20 4.36 1.35 -6.10
CA SER A 20 4.90 1.40 -7.46
C SER A 20 3.82 1.69 -8.50
N GLU A 21 4.15 2.57 -9.44
CA GLU A 21 3.30 2.86 -10.59
C GLU A 21 3.33 1.72 -11.61
N VAL A 22 4.44 0.98 -11.71
CA VAL A 22 4.71 -0.04 -12.74
C VAL A 22 4.83 -1.42 -12.09
N TYR A 23 4.04 -2.39 -12.57
CA TYR A 23 4.14 -3.79 -12.16
C TYR A 23 5.55 -4.34 -12.38
N PRO A 24 6.11 -5.13 -11.44
CA PRO A 24 7.39 -5.77 -11.66
C PRO A 24 7.33 -6.68 -12.88
N ASP A 25 8.39 -6.66 -13.67
CA ASP A 25 8.60 -7.52 -14.84
C ASP A 25 9.13 -8.91 -14.48
N ASN A 26 9.38 -9.16 -13.20
CA ASN A 26 9.92 -10.40 -12.67
C ASN A 26 9.08 -10.95 -11.50
N LEU A 27 9.25 -12.25 -11.24
CA LEU A 27 8.56 -13.01 -10.20
C LEU A 27 9.02 -12.68 -8.77
N SER A 28 9.99 -11.79 -8.60
CA SER A 28 10.53 -11.49 -7.29
C SER A 28 9.56 -10.64 -6.49
N ARG A 29 9.48 -10.92 -5.19
CA ARG A 29 8.88 -9.99 -4.24
C ARG A 29 9.67 -8.69 -4.30
N LEU A 30 9.00 -7.56 -4.28
CA LEU A 30 9.67 -6.26 -4.33
C LEU A 30 10.08 -5.79 -2.94
N PHE A 31 9.40 -6.33 -1.93
CA PHE A 31 9.71 -6.07 -0.54
C PHE A 31 10.30 -7.30 0.13
N PHE A 32 11.55 -7.17 0.54
CA PHE A 32 12.23 -8.11 1.44
C PHE A 32 12.61 -7.38 2.72
N ARG A 33 12.20 -7.95 3.86
CA ARG A 33 12.62 -7.44 5.16
C ARG A 33 13.89 -8.18 5.58
N HIS A 34 14.95 -7.44 5.91
CA HIS A 34 16.15 -8.01 6.51
C HIS A 34 15.84 -8.40 7.97
N GLY A 35 15.44 -9.65 8.17
CA GLY A 35 15.07 -10.20 9.48
C GLY A 35 13.81 -11.06 9.43
N LYS A 36 13.39 -11.55 10.60
CA LYS A 36 12.15 -12.33 10.69
C LYS A 36 10.94 -11.39 10.52
N ASN A 37 9.99 -11.80 9.69
CA ASN A 37 8.69 -11.13 9.61
C ASN A 37 7.98 -11.16 10.97
N PRO A 38 7.23 -10.11 11.36
CA PRO A 38 6.46 -10.13 12.59
C PRO A 38 5.52 -11.34 12.64
N ALA A 39 5.19 -11.82 13.83
CA ALA A 39 4.15 -12.84 13.97
C ALA A 39 2.85 -12.36 13.33
N ASN A 40 2.10 -13.28 12.71
CA ASN A 40 0.83 -12.99 12.07
C ASN A 40 0.92 -11.96 10.94
N SER A 41 2.07 -11.83 10.27
CA SER A 41 2.18 -10.94 9.12
C SER A 41 2.01 -11.70 7.79
N GLU A 42 1.30 -11.08 6.87
CA GLU A 42 1.07 -11.55 5.50
C GLU A 42 1.60 -10.50 4.52
N GLN A 43 2.29 -10.96 3.48
CA GLN A 43 2.61 -10.11 2.33
C GLN A 43 1.48 -10.20 1.32
N CYS A 44 0.91 -9.06 0.98
CA CYS A 44 -0.16 -8.96 0.00
C CYS A 44 0.14 -7.88 -1.03
N ARG A 45 -0.46 -8.03 -2.20
CA ARG A 45 -0.51 -6.97 -3.20
C ARG A 45 -1.91 -6.39 -3.20
N ILE A 46 -1.99 -5.07 -3.34
CA ILE A 46 -3.24 -4.37 -3.55
C ILE A 46 -3.33 -3.99 -5.01
N SER A 47 -4.37 -4.47 -5.69
CA SER A 47 -4.78 -3.91 -6.97
C SER A 47 -5.59 -2.65 -6.67
N LEU A 48 -5.08 -1.51 -7.13
CA LEU A 48 -5.79 -0.24 -7.03
C LEU A 48 -6.64 -0.06 -8.28
N ASP A 49 -7.93 0.22 -8.09
CA ASP A 49 -8.73 0.78 -9.16
C ASP A 49 -8.27 2.21 -9.47
N THR A 50 -8.74 2.75 -10.61
CA THR A 50 -8.34 4.08 -11.10
C THR A 50 -8.68 5.18 -10.09
N GLU A 51 -9.84 5.09 -9.44
CA GLU A 51 -10.31 6.13 -8.51
C GLU A 51 -9.43 6.18 -7.25
N MET A 52 -9.20 5.03 -6.61
CA MET A 52 -8.33 4.92 -5.43
C MET A 52 -6.88 5.27 -5.77
N ALA A 53 -6.39 4.88 -6.95
CA ALA A 53 -5.06 5.23 -7.43
C ALA A 53 -4.89 6.75 -7.56
N LEU A 54 -5.88 7.45 -8.12
CA LEU A 54 -5.87 8.90 -8.25
C LEU A 54 -5.95 9.59 -6.89
N GLU A 55 -6.81 9.10 -5.99
CA GLU A 55 -6.92 9.61 -4.62
C GLU A 55 -5.57 9.52 -3.88
N ILE A 56 -4.95 8.33 -3.88
CA ILE A 56 -3.66 8.15 -3.19
C ILE A 56 -2.63 9.08 -3.82
N LYS A 57 -2.56 9.14 -5.16
CA LYS A 57 -1.60 9.98 -5.87
C LYS A 57 -1.78 11.47 -5.58
N SER A 58 -3.00 11.96 -5.40
CA SER A 58 -3.24 13.38 -5.09
C SER A 58 -2.85 13.77 -3.67
N ASN A 59 -2.79 12.81 -2.74
CA ASN A 59 -2.55 13.07 -1.32
C ASN A 59 -1.12 12.79 -0.86
N ILE A 60 -0.29 12.13 -1.68
CA ILE A 60 1.12 11.85 -1.36
C ILE A 60 2.06 12.87 -2.01
N GLY A 61 3.29 12.98 -1.49
CA GLY A 61 4.30 13.88 -2.04
C GLY A 61 4.22 15.29 -1.45
N ASP A 62 4.73 16.28 -2.18
CA ASP A 62 4.81 17.66 -1.69
C ASP A 62 3.47 18.37 -1.85
N GLN A 63 2.90 18.82 -0.73
CA GLN A 63 1.58 19.44 -0.64
C GLN A 63 1.71 20.87 -0.11
N ALA A 64 1.05 21.81 -0.77
CA ALA A 64 0.91 23.17 -0.26
C ALA A 64 -0.18 23.18 0.83
N VAL A 65 0.20 23.50 2.06
CA VAL A 65 -0.71 23.56 3.21
C VAL A 65 -0.55 24.89 3.95
N ILE A 66 -1.59 25.31 4.67
CA ILE A 66 -1.52 26.46 5.57
C ILE A 66 -1.10 25.94 6.95
N SER A 67 0.00 26.44 7.49
CA SER A 67 0.46 26.14 8.85
C SER A 67 -0.39 26.83 9.90
N ASP A 68 -0.25 26.42 11.16
CA ASP A 68 -0.99 26.98 12.29
C ASP A 68 -0.73 28.49 12.50
N ASP A 69 0.39 29.02 11.99
CA ASP A 69 0.72 30.46 11.98
C ASP A 69 0.19 31.20 10.73
N GLY A 70 -0.67 30.56 9.93
CA GLY A 70 -1.35 31.15 8.78
C GLY A 70 -0.50 31.30 7.52
N LYS A 71 0.71 30.72 7.48
CA LYS A 71 1.60 30.80 6.32
C LYS A 71 1.43 29.62 5.38
N ALA A 72 1.62 29.85 4.09
CA ALA A 72 1.70 28.79 3.11
C ALA A 72 3.07 28.11 3.22
N ILE A 73 3.08 26.80 3.50
CA ILE A 73 4.27 25.96 3.56
C ILE A 73 4.11 24.76 2.63
N ILE A 74 5.24 24.19 2.19
CA ILE A 74 5.25 22.91 1.50
C ILE A 74 5.50 21.82 2.54
N LYS A 75 4.51 20.94 2.73
CA LYS A 75 4.60 19.76 3.58
C LYS A 75 4.74 18.52 2.70
N ARG A 76 5.80 17.75 2.88
CA ARG A 76 5.95 16.46 2.23
C ARG A 76 5.16 15.39 2.97
N VAL A 77 4.18 14.79 2.30
CA VAL A 77 3.40 13.66 2.80
C VAL A 77 4.06 12.36 2.35
N ILE A 78 4.46 11.54 3.32
CA ILE A 78 5.11 10.25 3.05
C ILE A 78 4.04 9.21 2.69
N PRO A 79 4.16 8.49 1.56
CA PRO A 79 3.12 7.55 1.11
C PRO A 79 2.75 6.48 2.15
N TYR A 80 3.76 5.92 2.84
CA TYR A 80 3.54 4.93 3.89
C TYR A 80 2.71 5.48 5.06
N GLU A 81 2.98 6.72 5.51
CA GLU A 81 2.25 7.33 6.62
C GLU A 81 0.80 7.58 6.23
N TYR A 82 0.57 8.21 5.07
CA TYR A 82 -0.77 8.45 4.56
C TYR A 82 -1.60 7.16 4.43
N LEU A 83 -1.02 6.12 3.84
CA LEU A 83 -1.71 4.84 3.65
C LEU A 83 -1.99 4.15 4.98
N ARG A 84 -1.01 4.13 5.89
CA ARG A 84 -1.16 3.52 7.22
C ARG A 84 -2.23 4.24 8.04
N ASP A 85 -2.34 5.56 7.92
CA ASP A 85 -3.28 6.34 8.72
C ASP A 85 -4.70 6.28 8.14
N SER A 86 -4.83 6.16 6.82
CA SER A 86 -6.14 6.25 6.12
C SER A 86 -6.78 4.89 5.80
N TYR A 87 -6.00 3.81 5.73
CA TYR A 87 -6.48 2.51 5.23
C TYR A 87 -6.02 1.32 6.09
N ILE A 88 -6.76 0.22 5.95
CA ILE A 88 -6.36 -1.14 6.36
C ILE A 88 -6.49 -2.09 5.17
N VAL A 89 -5.75 -3.19 5.21
CA VAL A 89 -5.92 -4.30 4.26
C VAL A 89 -7.18 -5.06 4.63
N ASP A 90 -8.09 -5.25 3.67
CA ASP A 90 -9.26 -6.12 3.85
C ASP A 90 -8.80 -7.60 3.79
N THR A 91 -8.45 -8.15 4.95
CA THR A 91 -7.99 -9.54 5.09
C THR A 91 -9.11 -10.56 4.91
N SER A 92 -10.37 -10.12 4.96
CA SER A 92 -11.55 -10.97 4.77
C SER A 92 -11.86 -11.26 3.30
N LYS A 93 -11.38 -10.40 2.38
CA LYS A 93 -11.66 -10.51 0.94
C LYS A 93 -10.39 -10.83 0.17
N GLU A 94 -10.34 -12.03 -0.41
CA GLU A 94 -9.35 -12.37 -1.43
C GLU A 94 -9.93 -12.02 -2.80
N VAL A 95 -9.10 -11.41 -3.66
CA VAL A 95 -9.51 -11.01 -5.02
C VAL A 95 -8.89 -11.99 -6.02
N LYS A 96 -9.63 -12.30 -7.08
CA LYS A 96 -9.09 -13.11 -8.18
C LYS A 96 -7.93 -12.37 -8.86
N ILE A 97 -6.81 -13.06 -9.02
CA ILE A 97 -5.67 -12.56 -9.78
C ILE A 97 -6.11 -12.42 -11.25
N PRO A 98 -5.95 -11.23 -11.88
CA PRO A 98 -6.28 -11.05 -13.30
C PRO A 98 -5.46 -11.97 -14.19
N GLU A 99 -6.03 -12.36 -15.34
CA GLU A 99 -5.35 -13.20 -16.31
C GLU A 99 -4.08 -12.52 -16.85
N GLY A 100 -3.00 -13.29 -17.02
CA GLY A 100 -1.70 -12.79 -17.48
C GLY A 100 -0.88 -12.03 -16.43
N VAL A 101 -1.40 -11.83 -15.21
CA VAL A 101 -0.63 -11.20 -14.13
C VAL A 101 0.20 -12.24 -13.39
N VAL A 102 1.50 -12.00 -13.33
CA VAL A 102 2.46 -12.84 -12.64
C VAL A 102 2.52 -12.47 -11.16
N PHE A 103 2.31 -13.46 -10.29
CA PHE A 103 2.26 -13.27 -8.83
C PHE A 103 3.25 -14.21 -8.12
N PRO A 104 4.08 -13.71 -7.19
CA PRO A 104 4.98 -14.55 -6.42
C PRO A 104 4.22 -15.58 -5.57
N GLU A 105 4.83 -16.75 -5.37
CA GLU A 105 4.24 -17.81 -4.53
C GLU A 105 4.02 -17.34 -3.09
N GLY A 106 2.86 -17.69 -2.54
CA GLY A 106 2.44 -17.34 -1.18
C GLY A 106 1.98 -15.89 -1.00
N MET A 107 2.04 -15.05 -2.05
CA MET A 107 1.52 -13.68 -2.00
C MET A 107 0.02 -13.66 -2.30
N LYS A 108 -0.74 -12.88 -1.53
CA LYS A 108 -2.19 -12.73 -1.70
C LYS A 108 -2.57 -11.46 -2.42
N LEU A 109 -3.60 -11.49 -3.25
CA LEU A 109 -4.21 -10.28 -3.81
C LEU A 109 -5.39 -9.85 -2.93
N ARG A 110 -5.30 -8.63 -2.39
CA ARG A 110 -6.27 -8.05 -1.45
C ARG A 110 -6.77 -6.70 -1.94
N LYS A 111 -7.75 -6.14 -1.23
CA LYS A 111 -8.19 -4.75 -1.37
C LYS A 111 -7.79 -3.94 -0.14
N LEU A 112 -7.75 -2.62 -0.29
CA LEU A 112 -7.78 -1.72 0.85
C LEU A 112 -9.22 -1.42 1.25
N LYS A 113 -9.42 -1.18 2.54
CA LYS A 113 -10.63 -0.65 3.14
C LYS A 113 -10.25 0.61 3.90
N ARG A 114 -11.04 1.68 3.75
CA ARG A 114 -10.87 2.89 4.57
C ARG A 114 -11.13 2.57 6.05
N LYS A 115 -10.37 3.22 6.93
CA LYS A 115 -10.64 3.16 8.37
C LYS A 115 -11.94 3.85 8.74
#